data_AF-A4C0H2-F1
#
_entry.id   AF-A4C0H2-F1
#
_cell.length_a   1.000
_cell.length_b   1.000
_cell.length_c   1.000
_cell.angle_alpha   90.00
_cell.angle_beta   90.00
_cell.angle_gamma   90.00
#
_symmetry.space_group_name_H-M   'P 1'
#
loop_
_entity.id
_entity.type
_entity.pdbx_description
1 polymer ?
#
loop_
_entity_poly.entity_id
_entity_poly.type
_entity_poly.pdbx_seq_one_letter_code
_entity_poly.pdbx_strand_id
1 'polypeptide(L)'
;MELIGYGIIALKIIVSISILNVWLLQKNKATKWRGGTAKTIFEEFEVYGFSKQFCYIIGTLKVALALILLISIQLDALTLIGSLGLSLLLFGSILAHIKIKDIWYKSFPAFLFIVLNLIIAYSAF
;
A
#
# COMPACT_ATOMS: atom_id res chain seq x y z
N MET A 1 -23.17 3.58 -16.64
CA MET A 1 -22.89 4.34 -15.41
C MET A 1 -22.68 3.42 -14.21
N GLU A 2 -23.52 2.39 -14.00
CA GLU A 2 -23.35 1.45 -12.87
C GLU A 2 -22.10 0.56 -12.95
N LEU A 3 -21.72 0.08 -14.14
CA LEU A 3 -20.52 -0.77 -14.31
C LEU A 3 -19.22 -0.08 -13.85
N ILE A 4 -19.12 1.24 -14.06
CA ILE A 4 -17.98 2.05 -13.61
C ILE A 4 -17.95 2.11 -12.08
N GLY A 5 -19.11 2.30 -11.43
CA GLY A 5 -19.23 2.27 -9.98
C GLY A 5 -18.78 0.93 -9.38
N TYR A 6 -19.26 -0.19 -9.92
CA TYR A 6 -18.81 -1.52 -9.47
C TYR A 6 -17.31 -1.76 -9.69
N GLY A 7 -16.75 -1.25 -10.79
CA GLY A 7 -15.32 -1.28 -11.06
C GLY A 7 -14.50 -0.57 -9.98
N ILE A 8 -14.89 0.66 -9.60
CA ILE A 8 -14.21 1.41 -8.54
C ILE A 8 -14.33 0.72 -7.18
N ILE A 9 -15.50 0.17 -6.84
CA ILE A 9 -15.70 -0.61 -5.61
C ILE A 9 -14.74 -1.82 -5.59
N ALA A 10 -14.63 -2.56 -6.70
CA ALA A 10 -13.70 -3.68 -6.80
C ALA A 10 -12.25 -3.24 -6.58
N LEU A 11 -11.84 -2.09 -7.15
CA LEU A 11 -10.49 -1.54 -6.93
C LEU A 11 -10.25 -1.16 -5.46
N LYS A 12 -11.22 -0.49 -4.81
CA LYS A 12 -11.14 -0.14 -3.37
C LYS A 12 -10.92 -1.40 -2.52
N ILE A 13 -11.65 -2.48 -2.80
CA ILE A 13 -11.51 -3.77 -2.11
C ILE A 13 -10.14 -4.40 -2.39
N ILE A 14 -9.73 -4.52 -3.66
CA ILE A 14 -8.46 -5.15 -4.06
C ILE A 14 -7.28 -4.46 -3.37
N VAL A 15 -7.20 -3.13 -3.44
CA VAL A 15 -6.13 -2.34 -2.83
C VAL A 15 -6.12 -2.56 -1.32
N SER A 16 -7.26 -2.34 -0.66
CA SER A 16 -7.34 -2.36 0.79
C SER A 16 -7.02 -3.73 1.37
N ILE A 17 -7.63 -4.79 0.84
CA ILE A 17 -7.39 -6.16 1.29
C ILE A 17 -5.96 -6.59 1.00
N SER A 18 -5.37 -6.18 -0.12
CA SER A 18 -3.96 -6.50 -0.42
C SER A 18 -3.00 -5.85 0.57
N ILE A 19 -3.21 -4.57 0.91
CA ILE A 19 -2.38 -3.87 1.91
C ILE A 19 -2.55 -4.52 3.29
N LEU A 20 -3.78 -4.82 3.71
CA LEU A 20 -4.06 -5.49 4.98
C LEU A 20 -3.42 -6.88 5.03
N ASN A 21 -3.49 -7.65 3.95
CA ASN A 21 -2.85 -8.97 3.85
C ASN A 21 -1.33 -8.87 4.04
N VAL A 22 -0.66 -7.92 3.37
CA VAL A 22 0.79 -7.73 3.50
C VAL A 22 1.19 -7.38 4.93
N TRP A 23 0.48 -6.44 5.56
CA TRP A 23 0.86 -5.87 6.87
C TRP A 23 0.38 -6.68 8.07
N LEU A 24 -0.73 -7.41 7.96
CA LEU A 24 -1.28 -8.19 9.07
C LEU A 24 -0.90 -9.68 8.98
N LEU A 25 -1.00 -10.29 7.79
CA LEU A 25 -0.84 -11.73 7.61
C LEU A 25 0.55 -12.14 7.09
N GLN A 26 1.16 -11.32 6.23
CA GLN A 26 2.46 -11.61 5.62
C GLN A 26 3.64 -10.89 6.28
N LYS A 27 3.42 -10.20 7.41
CA LYS A 27 4.49 -9.44 8.09
C LYS A 27 5.75 -10.26 8.40
N ASN A 28 5.57 -11.54 8.71
CA ASN A 28 6.65 -12.48 9.04
C ASN A 28 6.91 -13.51 7.93
N LYS A 29 6.33 -13.32 6.73
CA LYS A 29 6.48 -14.25 5.60
C LYS A 29 7.49 -13.70 4.60
N ALA A 30 8.40 -14.58 4.17
CA ALA A 30 9.28 -14.31 3.05
C ALA A 30 8.43 -14.23 1.77
N THR A 31 8.59 -13.14 1.03
CA THR A 31 7.93 -12.96 -0.27
C THR A 31 8.96 -12.48 -1.27
N LYS A 32 8.73 -12.78 -2.55
CA LYS A 32 9.61 -12.30 -3.64
C LYS A 32 9.66 -10.77 -3.77
N TRP A 33 8.73 -10.06 -3.12
CA TRP A 33 8.60 -8.61 -3.16
C TRP A 33 9.40 -7.90 -2.07
N ARG A 34 9.93 -8.64 -1.07
CA ARG A 34 10.67 -8.05 0.05
C ARG A 34 11.95 -7.34 -0.42
N GLY A 35 12.25 -6.21 0.21
CA GLY A 35 13.46 -5.42 0.02
C GLY A 35 14.75 -6.23 0.24
N GLY A 36 15.68 -6.17 -0.72
CA GLY A 36 16.99 -6.81 -0.60
C GLY A 36 16.90 -8.32 -0.32
N THR A 37 17.51 -8.78 0.78
CA THR A 37 17.48 -10.20 1.22
C THR A 37 16.52 -10.45 2.39
N ALA A 38 15.65 -9.48 2.72
CA ALA A 38 14.78 -9.56 3.87
C ALA A 38 13.72 -10.66 3.74
N LYS A 39 13.43 -11.33 4.85
CA LYS A 39 12.37 -12.36 4.97
C LYS A 39 11.13 -11.84 5.69
N THR A 40 11.26 -10.76 6.45
CA THR A 40 10.16 -10.14 7.20
C THR A 40 10.06 -8.64 6.90
N ILE A 41 8.93 -8.00 7.24
CA ILE A 41 8.79 -6.54 7.12
C ILE A 41 9.81 -5.82 8.03
N PHE A 42 10.08 -6.35 9.22
CA PHE A 42 11.02 -5.73 10.14
C PHE A 42 12.44 -5.75 9.58
N GLU A 43 12.88 -6.91 9.06
CA GLU A 43 14.16 -7.03 8.36
C GLU A 43 14.22 -6.12 7.12
N GLU A 44 13.11 -5.98 6.39
CA GLU A 44 13.01 -5.11 5.22
C GLU A 44 13.27 -3.64 5.58
N PHE A 45 12.68 -3.16 6.68
CA PHE A 45 12.95 -1.82 7.19
C PHE A 45 14.38 -1.64 7.70
N GLU A 46 14.96 -2.68 8.32
CA GLU A 46 16.37 -2.68 8.73
C GLU A 46 17.31 -2.59 7.50
N VAL A 47 17.02 -3.33 6.43
CA VAL A 47 17.77 -3.25 5.15
C VAL A 47 17.66 -1.86 4.53
N TYR A 48 16.50 -1.20 4.63
CA TYR A 48 16.34 0.19 4.20
C TYR A 48 17.09 1.21 5.08
N GLY A 49 17.64 0.79 6.22
CA GLY A 49 18.30 1.64 7.20
C GLY A 49 17.32 2.44 8.05
N PHE A 50 16.11 1.91 8.28
CA PHE A 50 15.08 2.53 9.12
C PHE A 50 14.94 1.80 10.47
N SER A 51 14.45 2.52 11.48
CA SER A 51 14.21 1.95 12.81
C SER A 51 12.91 1.13 12.87
N LYS A 52 12.82 0.21 13.84
CA LYS A 52 11.59 -0.56 14.11
C LYS A 52 10.41 0.34 14.46
N GLN A 53 10.63 1.45 15.16
CA GLN A 53 9.58 2.42 15.46
C GLN A 53 9.00 3.02 14.18
N PHE A 54 9.85 3.39 13.21
CA PHE A 54 9.39 3.89 11.92
C PHE A 54 8.59 2.82 11.16
N CYS A 55 9.01 1.56 11.22
CA CYS A 55 8.23 0.44 10.68
C CYS A 55 6.82 0.35 11.28
N TYR A 56 6.69 0.47 12.61
CA TYR A 56 5.38 0.47 13.26
C TYR A 56 4.52 1.66 12.84
N ILE A 57 5.08 2.87 12.76
CA ILE A 57 4.35 4.07 12.31
C ILE A 57 3.82 3.86 10.89
N ILE A 58 4.68 3.47 9.94
CA ILE A 58 4.29 3.25 8.55
C ILE A 58 3.27 2.12 8.43
N GLY A 59 3.44 1.04 9.20
CA GLY A 59 2.49 -0.07 9.21
C GLY A 59 1.11 0.33 9.73
N THR A 60 1.06 1.02 10.86
CA THR A 60 -0.19 1.53 11.44
C THR A 60 -0.90 2.47 10.47
N LEU A 61 -0.17 3.41 9.85
CA LEU A 61 -0.74 4.33 8.86
C LEU A 61 -1.28 3.58 7.63
N LYS A 62 -0.54 2.61 7.09
CA LYS A 62 -1.00 1.81 5.94
C LYS A 62 -2.25 0.99 6.28
N VAL A 63 -2.31 0.39 7.46
CA VAL A 63 -3.49 -0.35 7.93
C VAL A 63 -4.67 0.59 8.12
N ALA A 64 -4.49 1.72 8.81
CA ALA A 64 -5.56 2.70 9.02
C ALA A 64 -6.12 3.24 7.70
N LEU A 65 -5.26 3.63 6.76
CA LEU A 65 -5.68 4.17 5.47
C LEU A 65 -6.34 3.10 4.58
N ALA A 66 -5.91 1.83 4.67
CA ALA A 66 -6.60 0.73 3.99
C ALA A 66 -8.01 0.49 4.57
N LEU A 67 -8.19 0.61 5.89
CA LEU A 67 -9.52 0.55 6.51
C LEU A 67 -10.38 1.76 6.12
N ILE A 68 -9.82 2.96 6.11
CA ILE A 68 -10.51 4.17 5.62
C ILE A 68 -10.96 3.97 4.16
N LEU A 69 -10.10 3.41 3.30
CA LEU A 69 -10.44 3.13 1.90
C LEU A 69 -11.59 2.09 1.78
N LEU A 70 -11.65 1.08 2.65
CA LEU A 70 -12.81 0.16 2.71
C LEU A 70 -14.09 0.87 3.16
N ILE A 71 -14.02 1.67 4.22
CA ILE A 71 -15.18 2.43 4.73
C ILE A 71 -15.69 3.41 3.67
N SER A 72 -14.79 3.92 2.82
CA SER A 72 -15.15 4.81 1.72
C SER A 72 -16.05 4.19 0.65
N ILE A 73 -16.33 2.89 0.70
CA ILE A 73 -17.34 2.25 -0.16
C ILE A 73 -18.75 2.72 0.23
N GLN A 74 -18.99 3.01 1.51
CA GLN A 74 -20.28 3.53 2.01
C GLN A 74 -20.22 5.04 2.28
N LEU A 75 -19.03 5.59 2.52
CA LEU A 75 -18.80 7.00 2.84
C LEU A 75 -17.80 7.63 1.86
N ASP A 76 -18.30 8.09 0.71
CA ASP A 76 -17.45 8.56 -0.39
C ASP A 76 -16.49 9.69 -0.01
N ALA A 77 -16.84 10.53 0.97
CA ALA A 77 -16.01 11.60 1.51
C ALA A 77 -14.62 11.12 1.99
N LEU A 78 -14.47 9.84 2.32
CA LEU A 78 -13.21 9.24 2.78
C LEU A 78 -12.33 8.72 1.63
N THR A 79 -12.85 8.67 0.40
CA THR A 79 -12.16 8.07 -0.76
C THR A 79 -10.82 8.74 -1.02
N LEU A 80 -10.79 10.07 -1.06
CA LEU A 80 -9.56 10.84 -1.31
C LEU A 80 -8.53 10.64 -0.20
N ILE A 81 -8.96 10.65 1.06
CA ILE A 81 -8.08 10.47 2.22
C ILE A 81 -7.41 9.09 2.17
N GLY A 82 -8.20 8.02 1.98
CA GLY A 82 -7.69 6.67 1.91
C GLY A 82 -6.76 6.45 0.70
N SER A 83 -7.19 6.87 -0.49
CA SER A 83 -6.47 6.60 -1.73
C SER A 83 -5.19 7.43 -1.89
N LEU A 84 -5.23 8.74 -1.66
CA LEU A 84 -4.06 9.60 -1.76
C LEU A 84 -3.08 9.33 -0.61
N GLY A 85 -3.58 9.08 0.61
CA GLY A 85 -2.74 8.70 1.74
C GLY A 85 -1.97 7.41 1.47
N LEU A 86 -2.64 6.36 0.97
CA LEU A 86 -1.96 5.11 0.58
C LEU A 86 -0.96 5.34 -0.55
N SER A 87 -1.31 6.13 -1.56
CA SER A 87 -0.42 6.46 -2.67
C SER A 87 0.88 7.10 -2.18
N LEU A 88 0.79 8.04 -1.25
CA LEU A 88 1.96 8.70 -0.66
C LEU A 88 2.87 7.71 0.09
N LEU A 89 2.30 6.82 0.91
CA LEU A 89 3.08 5.81 1.65
C LEU A 89 3.67 4.73 0.73
N LEU A 90 2.99 4.40 -0.36
CA LEU A 90 3.49 3.46 -1.36
C LEU A 90 4.60 4.08 -2.20
N PHE A 91 4.51 5.38 -2.50
CA PHE A 91 5.60 6.12 -3.14
C PHE A 91 6.87 6.08 -2.28
N GLY A 92 6.74 6.30 -0.96
CA GLY A 92 7.84 6.10 -0.01
C GLY A 92 8.43 4.68 -0.05
N SER A 93 7.62 3.65 -0.31
CA SER A 93 8.08 2.27 -0.49
C SER A 93 8.96 2.12 -1.73
N ILE A 94 8.58 2.73 -2.86
CA ILE A 94 9.38 2.73 -4.09
C ILE A 94 10.71 3.43 -3.84
N LEU A 95 10.70 4.60 -3.18
CA LEU A 95 11.93 5.31 -2.83
C LEU A 95 12.86 4.47 -1.93
N ALA A 96 12.31 3.69 -1.00
CA ALA A 96 13.09 2.79 -0.15
C ALA A 96 13.78 1.67 -0.96
N HIS A 97 13.08 1.05 -1.93
CA HIS A 97 13.71 0.08 -2.84
C HIS A 97 14.78 0.73 -3.72
N ILE A 98 14.54 1.95 -4.23
CA ILE A 98 15.53 2.69 -5.02
C ILE A 98 16.77 3.00 -4.17
N LYS A 99 16.59 3.41 -2.91
CA LYS A 99 17.68 3.73 -1.97
C LYS A 99 18.66 2.59 -1.81
N ILE A 100 18.15 1.36 -1.68
CA ILE A 100 18.99 0.16 -1.56
C ILE A 100 19.40 -0.44 -2.91
N LYS A 101 19.08 0.23 -4.03
CA LYS A 101 19.32 -0.24 -5.40
C LYS A 101 18.75 -1.64 -5.67
N ASP A 102 17.53 -1.87 -5.19
CA ASP A 102 16.87 -3.17 -5.33
C ASP A 102 16.48 -3.47 -6.78
N ILE A 103 16.17 -4.74 -7.04
CA ILE A 103 15.70 -5.17 -8.35
C ILE A 103 14.32 -4.56 -8.62
N TRP A 104 14.15 -3.94 -9.80
CA TRP A 104 12.96 -3.18 -10.19
C TRP A 104 11.63 -3.90 -9.97
N TYR A 105 11.56 -5.22 -10.22
CA TYR A 105 10.30 -5.96 -10.10
C TYR A 105 9.76 -5.97 -8.65
N LYS A 106 10.60 -5.77 -7.64
CA LYS A 106 10.16 -5.73 -6.24
C LYS A 106 9.35 -4.48 -5.90
N SER A 107 9.55 -3.40 -6.65
CA SER A 107 8.72 -2.19 -6.57
C SER A 107 7.39 -2.31 -7.31
N PHE A 108 7.19 -3.38 -8.09
CA PHE A 108 5.98 -3.55 -8.91
C PHE A 108 4.68 -3.51 -8.10
N PRO A 109 4.54 -4.21 -6.94
CA PRO A 109 3.31 -4.13 -6.16
C PRO A 109 3.01 -2.70 -5.68
N ALA A 110 4.04 -1.97 -5.24
CA ALA A 110 3.87 -0.59 -4.80
C ALA A 110 3.43 0.32 -5.95
N PHE A 111 4.09 0.20 -7.11
CA PHE A 111 3.71 0.94 -8.32
C PHE A 111 2.27 0.64 -8.77
N LEU A 112 1.91 -0.65 -8.85
CA LEU A 112 0.57 -1.08 -9.21
C LEU A 112 -0.47 -0.45 -8.28
N PHE A 113 -0.27 -0.54 -6.97
CA PHE A 113 -1.23 0.01 -6.02
C PHE A 113 -1.28 1.54 -6.03
N ILE A 114 -0.20 2.25 -6.37
CA ILE A 114 -0.27 3.71 -6.61
C ILE A 114 -1.19 4.00 -7.80
N VAL A 115 -0.99 3.32 -8.94
CA VAL A 115 -1.82 3.52 -10.13
C VAL A 115 -3.30 3.25 -9.82
N LEU A 116 -3.60 2.15 -9.13
CA LEU A 116 -4.97 1.84 -8.73
C LEU A 116 -5.56 2.89 -7.79
N ASN A 117 -4.79 3.36 -6.80
CA ASN A 117 -5.26 4.42 -5.89
C ASN A 117 -5.48 5.75 -6.63
N LEU A 118 -4.65 6.09 -7.62
CA LEU A 118 -4.84 7.31 -8.42
C LEU A 118 -6.09 7.23 -9.28
N ILE A 119 -6.41 6.06 -9.84
CA ILE A 119 -7.68 5.82 -10.55
C ILE A 119 -8.87 6.00 -9.60
N ILE A 120 -8.80 5.42 -8.40
CA ILE A 120 -9.83 5.58 -7.36
C ILE A 120 -9.97 7.06 -6.97
N ALA A 121 -8.86 7.76 -6.75
CA ALA A 121 -8.87 9.18 -6.38
C ALA A 121 -9.47 10.05 -7.48
N TYR A 122 -9.12 9.78 -8.75
CA TYR A 122 -9.68 10.49 -9.90
C TYR A 122 -11.20 10.30 -10.01
N SER A 123 -11.71 9.11 -9.69
CA SER A 123 -13.16 8.84 -9.72
C SER A 123 -13.97 9.53 -8.61
N ALA A 124 -13.30 10.16 -7.65
CA ALA A 124 -13.94 10.92 -6.57
C ALA A 124 -14.11 12.42 -6.89
N PHE A 125 -13.71 12.86 -8.09
CA PHE A 125 -13.97 14.18 -8.64
C PHE A 125 -15.12 14.13 -9.65
#